data_AF-A0A0F9K9I1-F1
#
_entry.id   AF-A0A0F9K9I1-F1
#
_cell.length_a   1.000
_cell.length_b   1.000
_cell.length_c   1.000
_cell.angle_alpha   90.00
_cell.angle_beta   90.00
_cell.angle_gamma   90.00
#
_symmetry.space_group_name_H-M   'P 1'
#
loop_
_entity.id
_entity.type
_entity.pdbx_description
1 polymer ?
#
loop_
_entity_poly.entity_id
_entity_poly.type
_entity_poly.pdbx_seq_one_letter_code
_entity_poly.pdbx_strand_id
1 'polypeptide(L)'
;MPDSLAFKILENISEKEFQKNSDLVVQNLLNNITTQLKLDPYQTNIKFIIIRKEISESKDVFNIGVNRYTQNKTLIIEIYEKYLKFLPFILLREIYNRFVPLKIIDYESVQLVINQIIIKNLSKHNALNEWDSLIKGHLEHYDAPSKGFDRLTPFDRLKSFFDLKVSEILNHIRFFFHYIRRNISLMSDKIEDAANDLHDLFFDEFKNHMLDCMTDKDMIETVRCLIYIFYKIKLNRNLGQYQNYFQKLKANGQLQTELSLRRFIKNLEWIKNESYIAPSYKVNWKTLDICVIYIFIRFNPILNKAKIYKIIKNLPFLTTSKFSRSNFSLDLLGIIFIPKVYLEDLINLVKRLENLGYIIKHDLLLLNYYNANFNLNYLRKSSQKQLLVELNHSKYEKKYEIEFKLDYGTKFYKPILNILD
;
A
#
# COMPACT_ATOMS: atom_id res chain seq x y z
N MET A 1 -10.86 13.04 -5.76
CA MET A 1 -10.52 13.41 -7.14
C MET A 1 -11.57 14.38 -7.62
N PRO A 2 -11.24 15.46 -8.35
CA PRO A 2 -12.26 16.11 -9.15
C PRO A 2 -12.75 15.05 -10.15
N ASP A 3 -14.00 14.66 -9.99
CA ASP A 3 -14.67 13.69 -10.84
C ASP A 3 -14.60 14.08 -12.31
N SER A 4 -14.28 13.10 -13.15
CA SER A 4 -14.94 12.82 -14.43
C SER A 4 -14.91 13.83 -15.58
N LEU A 5 -14.51 15.09 -15.42
CA LEU A 5 -14.74 16.07 -16.50
C LEU A 5 -13.87 15.82 -17.75
N ALA A 6 -12.65 15.29 -17.59
CA ALA A 6 -11.67 15.18 -18.68
C ALA A 6 -11.99 14.08 -19.72
N PHE A 7 -12.81 13.07 -19.35
CA PHE A 7 -13.10 11.92 -20.22
C PHE A 7 -14.59 11.76 -20.55
N LYS A 8 -15.47 12.66 -20.10
CA LYS A 8 -16.88 12.70 -20.52
C LYS A 8 -17.08 12.75 -22.04
N ILE A 9 -16.13 13.36 -22.75
CA ILE A 9 -16.12 13.39 -24.23
C ILE A 9 -16.05 11.98 -24.82
N LEU A 10 -15.40 11.04 -24.12
CA LEU A 10 -15.25 9.65 -24.56
C LEU A 10 -16.40 8.75 -24.14
N GLU A 11 -17.22 9.15 -23.16
CA GLU A 11 -18.34 8.33 -22.68
C GLU A 11 -19.48 8.22 -23.72
N ASN A 12 -19.55 9.14 -24.69
CA ASN A 12 -20.64 9.22 -25.68
C ASN A 12 -20.18 9.42 -27.14
N ILE A 13 -18.89 9.25 -27.45
CA ILE A 13 -18.39 9.57 -28.80
C ILE A 13 -18.92 8.56 -29.83
N SER A 14 -19.76 9.02 -30.76
CA SER A 14 -20.22 8.19 -31.87
C SER A 14 -19.19 8.11 -33.00
N GLU A 15 -19.22 7.04 -33.80
CA GLU A 15 -18.35 6.87 -34.98
C GLU A 15 -18.45 8.07 -35.93
N LYS A 16 -19.69 8.51 -36.21
CA LYS A 16 -19.97 9.63 -37.12
C LYS A 16 -19.41 10.95 -36.60
N GLU A 17 -19.45 11.17 -35.28
CA GLU A 17 -18.86 12.35 -34.65
C GLU A 17 -17.33 12.28 -34.66
N PHE A 18 -16.76 11.10 -34.39
CA PHE A 18 -15.32 10.91 -34.43
C PHE A 18 -14.76 11.10 -35.85
N GLN A 19 -15.40 10.56 -36.89
CA GLN A 19 -14.94 10.76 -38.28
C GLN A 19 -14.94 12.23 -38.69
N LYS A 20 -15.95 13.00 -38.25
CA LYS A 20 -16.06 14.43 -38.57
C LYS A 20 -15.08 15.30 -37.79
N ASN A 21 -14.77 14.95 -36.54
CA ASN A 21 -14.04 15.80 -35.60
C ASN A 21 -12.80 15.13 -34.98
N SER A 22 -12.25 14.10 -35.62
CA SER A 22 -11.18 13.26 -35.07
C SER A 22 -9.99 14.08 -34.56
N ASP A 23 -9.51 15.03 -35.37
CA ASP A 23 -8.37 15.89 -35.01
C ASP A 23 -8.66 16.70 -33.75
N LEU A 24 -9.85 17.29 -33.62
CA LEU A 24 -10.25 18.08 -32.45
C LEU A 24 -10.34 17.20 -31.19
N VAL A 25 -10.93 16.01 -31.31
CA VAL A 25 -11.05 15.05 -30.21
C VAL A 25 -9.67 14.62 -29.72
N VAL A 26 -8.79 14.27 -30.65
CA VAL A 26 -7.42 13.83 -30.37
C VAL A 26 -6.62 14.94 -29.69
N GLN A 27 -6.69 16.17 -30.20
CA GLN A 27 -6.00 17.31 -29.58
C GLN A 27 -6.54 17.62 -28.17
N ASN A 28 -7.86 17.56 -27.97
CA ASN A 28 -8.45 17.76 -26.64
C ASN A 28 -8.01 16.68 -25.64
N LEU A 29 -7.97 15.41 -26.06
CA LEU A 29 -7.47 14.32 -25.22
C LEU A 29 -5.98 14.50 -24.89
N LEU A 30 -5.17 14.84 -25.89
CA LEU A 30 -3.74 15.07 -25.72
C LEU A 30 -3.49 16.21 -24.72
N ASN A 31 -4.22 17.33 -24.84
CA ASN A 31 -4.11 18.48 -23.94
C ASN A 31 -4.56 18.18 -22.51
N ASN A 32 -5.67 17.46 -22.36
CA ASN A 32 -6.17 17.03 -21.05
C ASN A 32 -5.18 16.12 -20.34
N ILE A 33 -4.64 15.12 -21.04
CA ILE A 33 -3.64 14.20 -20.49
C ILE A 33 -2.33 14.93 -20.20
N THR A 34 -1.88 15.84 -21.07
CA THR A 34 -0.70 16.70 -20.83
C THR A 34 -0.83 17.48 -19.52
N THR A 35 -2.01 18.07 -19.28
CA THR A 35 -2.28 18.83 -18.05
C THR A 35 -2.35 17.91 -16.82
N GLN A 36 -2.99 16.75 -16.94
CA GLN A 36 -3.09 15.75 -15.86
C GLN A 36 -1.72 15.21 -15.46
N LEU A 37 -0.86 14.89 -16.43
CA LEU A 37 0.46 14.31 -16.20
C LEU A 37 1.53 15.38 -15.88
N LYS A 38 1.29 16.65 -16.25
CA LYS A 38 2.29 17.72 -16.25
C LYS A 38 3.57 17.27 -16.97
N LEU A 39 3.38 16.76 -18.18
CA LEU A 39 4.41 16.21 -19.06
C LEU A 39 4.04 16.48 -20.51
N ASP A 40 5.01 16.84 -21.34
CA ASP A 40 4.80 16.98 -22.78
C ASP A 40 4.91 15.61 -23.49
N PRO A 41 4.06 15.29 -24.47
CA PRO A 41 4.17 14.05 -25.24
C PRO A 41 5.44 14.01 -26.11
N TYR A 42 5.99 12.82 -26.35
CA TYR A 42 7.14 12.63 -27.25
C TYR A 42 6.79 12.82 -28.73
N GLN A 43 5.53 12.59 -29.10
CA GLN A 43 5.02 12.78 -30.45
C GLN A 43 3.62 13.39 -30.40
N THR A 44 3.44 14.52 -31.06
CA THR A 44 2.19 15.28 -31.14
C THR A 44 1.47 15.11 -32.47
N ASN A 45 2.20 14.85 -33.55
CA ASN A 45 1.66 14.70 -34.91
C ASN A 45 1.11 13.29 -35.10
N ILE A 46 -0.19 13.12 -34.83
CA ILE A 46 -0.89 11.84 -34.87
C ILE A 46 -2.18 12.03 -35.65
N LYS A 47 -2.48 11.07 -36.52
CA LYS A 47 -3.72 11.04 -37.29
C LYS A 47 -4.41 9.69 -37.11
N PHE A 48 -5.69 9.73 -36.78
CA PHE A 48 -6.52 8.52 -36.68
C PHE A 48 -7.39 8.38 -37.92
N ILE A 49 -7.48 7.17 -38.47
CA ILE A 49 -8.27 6.85 -39.66
C ILE A 49 -9.04 5.57 -39.39
N ILE A 50 -10.31 5.50 -39.79
CA ILE A 50 -11.09 4.25 -39.71
C ILE A 50 -10.96 3.51 -41.04
N ILE A 51 -10.65 2.21 -40.97
CA ILE A 51 -10.47 1.37 -42.15
C ILE A 51 -11.39 0.16 -42.15
N ARG A 52 -11.86 -0.17 -43.35
CA ARG A 52 -12.61 -1.39 -43.66
C ARG A 52 -11.66 -2.40 -44.30
N LYS A 53 -10.89 -3.10 -43.47
CA LYS A 53 -10.04 -4.21 -43.91
C LYS A 53 -10.32 -5.43 -43.05
N GLU A 54 -10.38 -6.60 -43.67
CA GLU A 54 -10.27 -7.87 -42.95
C GLU A 54 -8.86 -7.99 -42.38
N ILE A 55 -8.75 -8.46 -41.15
CA ILE A 55 -7.47 -8.65 -40.46
C ILE A 55 -7.35 -10.10 -40.04
N SER A 56 -6.14 -10.63 -40.15
CA SER A 56 -5.67 -11.68 -39.25
C SER A 56 -5.75 -11.20 -37.81
N GLU A 57 -6.23 -12.04 -36.90
CA GLU A 57 -6.27 -11.70 -35.48
C GLU A 57 -4.84 -11.37 -35.00
N SER A 58 -4.65 -10.16 -34.44
CA SER A 58 -3.38 -9.80 -33.82
C SER A 58 -3.15 -10.74 -32.65
N LYS A 59 -2.00 -11.42 -32.65
CA LYS A 59 -1.56 -12.23 -31.51
C LYS A 59 -1.15 -11.35 -30.31
N ASP A 60 -0.82 -10.09 -30.54
CA ASP A 60 -0.42 -9.13 -29.52
C ASP A 60 -1.63 -8.32 -29.03
N VAL A 61 -1.86 -8.41 -27.72
CA VAL A 61 -2.94 -7.78 -26.96
C VAL A 61 -2.84 -6.24 -27.03
N PHE A 62 -1.64 -5.70 -27.12
CA PHE A 62 -1.42 -4.25 -27.12
C PHE A 62 -1.64 -3.63 -28.51
N ASN A 63 -1.82 -4.47 -29.53
CA ASN A 63 -2.10 -4.08 -30.91
C ASN A 63 -3.55 -4.36 -31.34
N ILE A 64 -4.40 -4.78 -30.40
CA ILE A 64 -5.80 -5.09 -30.71
C ILE A 64 -6.48 -3.89 -31.37
N GLY A 65 -7.06 -4.16 -32.53
CA GLY A 65 -7.92 -3.24 -33.25
C GLY A 65 -7.26 -2.05 -33.93
N VAL A 66 -5.93 -2.03 -34.02
CA VAL A 66 -5.21 -0.96 -34.74
C VAL A 66 -4.07 -1.45 -35.61
N ASN A 67 -3.74 -0.67 -36.63
CA ASN A 67 -2.48 -0.72 -37.36
C ASN A 67 -1.77 0.64 -37.24
N ARG A 68 -0.44 0.63 -37.15
CA ARG A 68 0.36 1.84 -36.88
C ARG A 68 1.49 1.95 -37.89
N TYR A 69 1.62 3.10 -38.53
CA TYR A 69 2.76 3.39 -39.40
C TYR A 69 3.04 4.89 -39.43
N THR A 70 4.29 5.25 -39.72
CA THR A 70 4.70 6.66 -39.81
C THR A 70 4.78 7.06 -41.28
N GLN A 71 4.12 8.18 -41.62
CA GLN A 71 4.21 8.79 -42.95
C GLN A 71 4.48 10.29 -42.77
N ASN A 72 5.51 10.82 -43.43
CA ASN A 72 5.88 12.24 -43.37
C ASN A 72 5.95 12.80 -41.92
N LYS A 73 6.63 12.08 -41.01
CA LYS A 73 6.73 12.42 -39.57
C LYS A 73 5.40 12.46 -38.80
N THR A 74 4.31 12.01 -39.41
CA THR A 74 2.99 11.85 -38.77
C THR A 74 2.78 10.38 -38.47
N LEU A 75 2.43 10.06 -37.23
CA LEU A 75 1.99 8.71 -36.90
C LEU A 75 0.54 8.54 -37.35
N ILE A 76 0.32 7.61 -38.26
CA ILE A 76 -1.02 7.22 -38.70
C ILE A 76 -1.42 5.99 -37.92
N ILE A 77 -2.59 6.08 -37.29
CA ILE A 77 -3.22 5.01 -36.54
C ILE A 77 -4.52 4.65 -37.25
N GLU A 78 -4.51 3.51 -37.91
CA GLU A 78 -5.69 2.95 -38.54
C GLU A 78 -6.46 2.13 -37.50
N ILE A 79 -7.73 2.47 -37.26
CA ILE A 79 -8.64 1.72 -36.40
C ILE A 79 -9.54 0.88 -37.30
N TYR A 80 -9.59 -0.42 -37.04
CA TYR A 80 -10.43 -1.31 -37.82
C TYR A 80 -11.90 -1.20 -37.39
N GLU A 81 -12.79 -1.13 -38.38
CA GLU A 81 -14.23 -0.93 -38.16
C GLU A 81 -14.84 -1.94 -37.16
N LYS A 82 -14.37 -3.21 -37.17
CA LYS A 82 -14.84 -4.26 -36.24
C LYS A 82 -14.57 -3.98 -34.75
N TYR A 83 -13.64 -3.08 -34.43
CA TYR A 83 -13.29 -2.71 -33.05
C TYR A 83 -13.82 -1.34 -32.63
N LEU A 84 -14.70 -0.71 -33.42
CA LEU A 84 -15.25 0.60 -33.08
C LEU A 84 -16.01 0.63 -31.75
N LYS A 85 -16.58 -0.49 -31.29
CA LYS A 85 -17.17 -0.60 -29.95
C LYS A 85 -16.17 -0.31 -28.81
N PHE A 86 -14.87 -0.43 -29.07
CA PHE A 86 -13.79 -0.14 -28.14
C PHE A 86 -13.04 1.16 -28.48
N LEU A 87 -13.59 2.01 -29.36
CA LEU A 87 -12.95 3.25 -29.80
C LEU A 87 -12.41 4.10 -28.63
N PRO A 88 -13.16 4.36 -27.54
CA PRO A 88 -12.64 5.09 -26.37
C PRO A 88 -11.39 4.47 -25.74
N PHE A 89 -11.35 3.14 -25.61
CA PHE A 89 -10.23 2.41 -25.04
C PHE A 89 -9.00 2.50 -25.95
N ILE A 90 -9.20 2.29 -27.26
CA ILE A 90 -8.16 2.40 -28.28
C ILE A 90 -7.58 3.81 -28.28
N LEU A 91 -8.42 4.85 -28.32
CA LEU A 91 -7.95 6.24 -28.30
C LEU A 91 -7.09 6.53 -27.07
N LEU A 92 -7.55 6.16 -25.86
CA LEU A 92 -6.75 6.39 -24.66
C LEU A 92 -5.43 5.62 -24.67
N ARG A 93 -5.43 4.35 -25.12
CA ARG A 93 -4.20 3.56 -25.27
C ARG A 93 -3.19 4.27 -26.16
N GLU A 94 -3.63 4.70 -27.32
CA GLU A 94 -2.75 5.33 -28.30
C GLU A 94 -2.23 6.70 -27.85
N ILE A 95 -3.07 7.48 -27.16
CA ILE A 95 -2.66 8.78 -26.61
C ILE A 95 -1.72 8.61 -25.42
N TYR A 96 -1.99 7.69 -24.49
CA TYR A 96 -1.08 7.42 -23.37
C TYR A 96 0.30 6.93 -23.86
N ASN A 97 0.32 6.12 -24.93
CA ASN A 97 1.56 5.68 -25.57
C ASN A 97 2.42 6.83 -26.10
N ARG A 98 1.87 8.03 -26.32
CA ARG A 98 2.66 9.21 -26.72
C ARG A 98 3.48 9.81 -25.58
N PHE A 99 3.15 9.46 -24.33
CA PHE A 99 3.89 9.92 -23.16
C PHE A 99 5.00 8.93 -22.77
N VAL A 100 5.04 7.76 -23.42
CA VAL A 100 6.04 6.72 -23.22
C VAL A 100 7.25 6.93 -24.14
N PRO A 101 8.48 6.76 -23.64
CA PRO A 101 9.68 6.79 -24.47
C PRO A 101 9.68 5.66 -25.52
N LEU A 102 10.06 5.98 -26.76
CA LEU A 102 10.06 5.02 -27.88
C LEU A 102 10.85 3.73 -27.61
N LYS A 103 11.91 3.79 -26.79
CA LYS A 103 12.74 2.62 -26.44
C LYS A 103 11.99 1.54 -25.66
N ILE A 104 10.94 1.92 -24.93
CA ILE A 104 10.20 1.04 -24.02
C ILE A 104 8.70 1.01 -24.32
N ILE A 105 8.30 1.58 -25.46
CA ILE A 105 6.89 1.72 -25.84
C ILE A 105 6.23 0.35 -26.04
N ASP A 106 6.97 -0.62 -26.56
CA ASP A 106 6.46 -1.97 -26.82
C ASP A 106 6.67 -2.93 -25.63
N TYR A 107 7.12 -2.43 -24.47
CA TYR A 107 7.33 -3.28 -23.30
C TYR A 107 5.99 -3.72 -22.73
N GLU A 108 5.78 -5.04 -22.63
CA GLU A 108 4.55 -5.64 -22.10
C GLU A 108 4.20 -5.07 -20.72
N SER A 109 5.17 -4.97 -19.80
CA SER A 109 4.94 -4.43 -18.46
C SER A 109 4.43 -2.99 -18.46
N VAL A 110 4.92 -2.14 -19.37
CA VAL A 110 4.45 -0.76 -19.57
C VAL A 110 3.02 -0.76 -20.12
N GLN A 111 2.75 -1.61 -21.12
CA GLN A 111 1.43 -1.69 -21.74
C GLN A 111 0.36 -2.23 -20.78
N LEU A 112 0.71 -3.15 -19.87
CA LEU A 112 -0.17 -3.61 -18.79
C LEU A 112 -0.57 -2.46 -17.85
N VAL A 113 0.38 -1.61 -17.46
CA VAL A 113 0.08 -0.41 -16.64
C VAL A 113 -0.85 0.54 -17.40
N ILE A 114 -0.60 0.80 -18.68
CA ILE A 114 -1.46 1.66 -19.51
C ILE A 114 -2.87 1.11 -19.61
N ASN A 115 -3.04 -0.19 -19.83
CA ASN A 115 -4.36 -0.82 -19.85
C ASN A 115 -5.11 -0.64 -18.53
N GLN A 116 -4.43 -0.77 -17.39
CA GLN A 116 -5.04 -0.54 -16.08
C GLN A 116 -5.45 0.93 -15.86
N ILE A 117 -4.65 1.87 -16.35
CA ILE A 117 -4.99 3.30 -16.35
C ILE A 117 -6.27 3.55 -17.19
N ILE A 118 -6.38 2.93 -18.36
CA ILE A 118 -7.56 3.04 -19.23
C ILE A 118 -8.80 2.46 -18.55
N ILE A 119 -8.70 1.25 -18.00
CA ILE A 119 -9.78 0.57 -17.26
C ILE A 119 -10.30 1.46 -16.14
N LYS A 120 -9.39 2.08 -15.37
CA LYS A 120 -9.76 3.01 -14.31
C LYS A 120 -10.47 4.26 -14.85
N ASN A 121 -9.93 4.88 -15.89
CA ASN A 121 -10.49 6.12 -16.45
C ASN A 121 -11.84 5.90 -17.15
N LEU A 122 -12.07 4.72 -17.74
CA LEU A 122 -13.30 4.33 -18.41
C LEU A 122 -14.16 3.38 -17.56
N SER A 123 -14.02 3.44 -16.23
CA SER A 123 -14.71 2.55 -15.28
C SER A 123 -16.24 2.56 -15.36
N LYS A 124 -16.85 3.56 -16.02
CA LYS A 124 -18.29 3.68 -16.24
C LYS A 124 -18.74 3.35 -17.67
N HIS A 125 -17.82 3.04 -18.57
CA HIS A 125 -18.14 2.81 -19.98
C HIS A 125 -18.75 1.43 -20.22
N ASN A 126 -19.77 1.33 -21.07
CA ASN A 126 -20.55 0.10 -21.27
C ASN A 126 -19.71 -1.08 -21.76
N ALA A 127 -18.73 -0.83 -22.63
CA ALA A 127 -17.84 -1.87 -23.17
C ALA A 127 -16.70 -2.30 -22.22
N LEU A 128 -16.65 -1.82 -20.98
CA LEU A 128 -15.55 -2.11 -20.03
C LEU A 128 -15.38 -3.60 -19.77
N ASN A 129 -16.46 -4.32 -19.48
CA ASN A 129 -16.39 -5.75 -19.12
C ASN A 129 -15.89 -6.59 -20.30
N GLU A 130 -16.34 -6.26 -21.52
CA GLU A 130 -15.88 -6.93 -22.74
C GLU A 130 -14.40 -6.63 -23.01
N TRP A 131 -13.95 -5.39 -22.80
CA TRP A 131 -12.54 -5.02 -22.94
C TRP A 131 -11.67 -5.74 -21.90
N ASP A 132 -12.03 -5.71 -20.61
CA ASP A 132 -11.28 -6.41 -19.54
C ASP A 132 -11.20 -7.92 -19.82
N SER A 133 -12.31 -8.53 -20.23
CA SER A 133 -12.35 -9.97 -20.58
C SER A 133 -11.47 -10.29 -21.78
N LEU A 134 -11.45 -9.40 -22.78
CA LEU A 134 -10.63 -9.58 -23.98
C LEU A 134 -9.14 -9.49 -23.66
N ILE A 135 -8.73 -8.55 -22.79
CA ILE A 135 -7.34 -8.44 -22.33
C ILE A 135 -6.96 -9.67 -21.49
N LYS A 136 -7.77 -10.04 -20.48
CA LYS A 136 -7.49 -11.19 -19.60
C LYS A 136 -7.45 -12.51 -20.34
N GLY A 137 -8.39 -12.76 -21.24
CA GLY A 137 -8.42 -13.99 -22.03
C GLY A 137 -7.17 -14.17 -22.89
N HIS A 138 -6.57 -13.08 -23.37
CA HIS A 138 -5.27 -13.18 -24.02
C HIS A 138 -4.13 -13.44 -23.03
N LEU A 139 -4.10 -12.78 -21.87
CA LEU A 139 -3.06 -13.03 -20.86
C LEU A 139 -3.09 -14.50 -20.40
N GLU A 140 -4.27 -15.06 -20.16
CA GLU A 140 -4.48 -16.48 -19.82
C GLU A 140 -3.99 -17.43 -20.91
N HIS A 141 -4.18 -17.09 -22.19
CA HIS A 141 -3.74 -17.92 -23.31
C HIS A 141 -2.21 -17.99 -23.43
N TYR A 142 -1.49 -16.98 -22.92
CA TYR A 142 -0.03 -16.91 -22.92
C TYR A 142 0.62 -17.33 -21.59
N ASP A 143 -0.17 -17.46 -20.52
CA ASP A 143 0.18 -18.09 -19.25
C ASP A 143 0.25 -19.63 -19.40
N ALA A 144 1.09 -20.11 -20.31
CA ALA A 144 1.39 -21.53 -20.38
C ALA A 144 2.17 -21.92 -19.11
N PRO A 145 1.70 -22.91 -18.32
CA PRO A 145 2.40 -23.35 -17.10
C PRO A 145 3.85 -23.79 -17.34
N SER A 146 4.18 -24.16 -18.60
CA SER A 146 5.53 -24.50 -19.04
C SER A 146 6.51 -23.31 -19.08
N LYS A 147 6.03 -22.06 -19.04
CA LYS A 147 6.87 -20.85 -19.04
C LYS A 147 7.06 -20.23 -17.66
N GLY A 148 6.33 -20.68 -16.62
CA GLY A 148 6.54 -20.24 -15.24
C GLY A 148 6.17 -18.78 -14.93
N PHE A 149 5.50 -18.07 -15.85
CA PHE A 149 5.05 -16.70 -15.65
C PHE A 149 3.52 -16.69 -15.42
N ASP A 150 3.09 -16.12 -14.30
CA ASP A 150 1.69 -15.82 -13.98
C ASP A 150 1.46 -14.33 -14.25
N ARG A 151 0.97 -13.98 -15.45
CA ARG A 151 0.76 -12.58 -15.88
C ARG A 151 -0.51 -11.98 -15.30
N LEU A 152 -1.45 -12.81 -14.87
CA LEU A 152 -2.67 -12.37 -14.20
C LEU A 152 -2.40 -11.76 -12.82
N THR A 153 -1.46 -12.33 -12.05
CA THR A 153 -1.14 -11.82 -10.72
C THR A 153 -0.66 -10.35 -10.73
N PRO A 154 0.32 -9.93 -11.56
CA PRO A 154 0.70 -8.52 -11.68
C PRO A 154 -0.43 -7.62 -12.17
N PHE A 155 -1.27 -8.10 -13.10
CA PHE A 155 -2.42 -7.35 -13.61
C PHE A 155 -3.45 -7.02 -12.52
N ASP A 156 -3.79 -7.99 -11.67
CA ASP A 156 -4.72 -7.80 -10.54
C ASP A 156 -4.12 -6.93 -9.43
N ARG A 157 -2.79 -7.03 -9.20
CA ARG A 157 -2.06 -6.14 -8.28
C ARG A 157 -2.13 -4.68 -8.76
N LEU A 158 -1.91 -4.43 -10.05
CA LEU A 158 -2.01 -3.09 -10.63
C LEU A 158 -3.41 -2.51 -10.50
N LYS A 159 -4.46 -3.31 -10.73
CA LYS A 159 -5.84 -2.90 -10.52
C LYS A 159 -6.05 -2.40 -9.08
N SER A 160 -5.67 -3.22 -8.10
CA SER A 160 -5.76 -2.90 -6.68
C SER A 160 -4.98 -1.63 -6.32
N PHE A 161 -3.79 -1.46 -6.91
CA PHE A 161 -2.94 -0.29 -6.71
C PHE A 161 -3.59 0.99 -7.24
N PHE A 162 -4.12 0.98 -8.46
CA PHE A 162 -4.76 2.16 -9.04
C PHE A 162 -6.09 2.50 -8.34
N ASP A 163 -6.77 1.56 -7.70
CA ASP A 163 -7.98 1.81 -6.92
C ASP A 163 -7.71 2.49 -5.56
N LEU A 164 -6.45 2.58 -5.12
CA LEU A 164 -6.08 3.27 -3.88
C LEU A 164 -6.48 4.75 -3.93
N LYS A 165 -7.23 5.19 -2.91
CA LYS A 165 -7.57 6.60 -2.73
C LYS A 165 -6.36 7.34 -2.16
N VAL A 166 -5.70 8.10 -3.03
CA VAL A 166 -4.55 8.94 -2.69
C VAL A 166 -4.84 10.41 -2.96
N SER A 167 -4.11 11.31 -2.29
CA SER A 167 -4.19 12.75 -2.54
C SER A 167 -3.69 13.09 -3.96
N GLU A 168 -4.03 14.28 -4.46
CA GLU A 168 -3.60 14.72 -5.80
C GLU A 168 -2.08 14.80 -5.95
N ILE A 169 -1.38 15.10 -4.85
CA ILE A 169 0.09 15.11 -4.79
C ILE A 169 0.66 13.70 -5.10
N LEU A 170 -0.07 12.66 -4.72
CA LEU A 170 0.33 11.25 -4.82
C LEU A 170 -0.31 10.55 -6.04
N ASN A 171 -0.63 11.28 -7.10
CA ASN A 171 -1.28 10.72 -8.28
C ASN A 171 -0.45 9.59 -8.93
N HIS A 172 -0.90 8.34 -8.79
CA HIS A 172 -0.26 7.13 -9.31
C HIS A 172 0.05 7.19 -10.81
N ILE A 173 -0.89 7.71 -11.62
CA ILE A 173 -0.77 7.77 -13.07
C ILE A 173 0.34 8.75 -13.44
N ARG A 174 0.31 9.93 -12.83
CA ARG A 174 1.35 10.95 -13.01
C ARG A 174 2.72 10.41 -12.59
N PHE A 175 2.81 9.78 -11.43
CA PHE A 175 4.05 9.20 -10.94
C PHE A 175 4.64 8.19 -11.93
N PHE A 176 3.83 7.26 -12.45
CA PHE A 176 4.25 6.27 -13.43
C PHE A 176 4.93 6.89 -14.67
N PHE A 177 4.28 7.87 -15.32
CA PHE A 177 4.86 8.50 -16.51
C PHE A 177 6.13 9.31 -16.21
N HIS A 178 6.22 9.94 -15.03
CA HIS A 178 7.47 10.59 -14.60
C HIS A 178 8.57 9.57 -14.31
N TYR A 179 8.23 8.44 -13.69
CA TYR A 179 9.15 7.38 -13.32
C TYR A 179 9.80 6.73 -14.54
N ILE A 180 9.01 6.28 -15.52
CA ILE A 180 9.54 5.63 -16.73
C ILE A 180 10.42 6.58 -17.55
N ARG A 181 10.12 7.90 -17.55
CA ARG A 181 10.93 8.90 -18.25
C ARG A 181 12.29 9.16 -17.60
N ARG A 182 12.36 9.09 -16.27
CA ARG A 182 13.61 9.31 -15.52
C ARG A 182 14.53 8.10 -15.57
N ASN A 183 13.96 6.90 -15.75
CA ASN A 183 14.67 5.63 -15.61
C ASN A 183 14.81 4.85 -16.93
N ILE A 184 14.73 5.53 -18.08
CA ILE A 184 14.76 4.90 -19.41
C ILE A 184 16.01 4.02 -19.59
N SER A 185 17.18 4.51 -19.18
CA SER A 185 18.45 3.77 -19.31
C SER A 185 18.44 2.48 -18.49
N LEU A 186 17.94 2.53 -17.25
CA LEU A 186 17.84 1.36 -16.39
C LEU A 186 16.87 0.31 -16.93
N MET A 187 15.83 0.75 -17.64
CA MET A 187 14.83 -0.13 -18.24
C MET A 187 15.30 -0.72 -19.58
N SER A 188 16.04 0.04 -20.39
CA SER A 188 16.50 -0.41 -21.71
C SER A 188 17.51 -1.55 -21.65
N ASP A 189 18.20 -1.71 -20.52
CA ASP A 189 19.28 -2.68 -20.36
C ASP A 189 18.80 -4.04 -19.80
N LYS A 190 17.52 -4.14 -19.37
CA LYS A 190 16.94 -5.32 -18.71
C LYS A 190 15.85 -6.04 -19.53
N ILE A 191 15.94 -5.98 -20.85
CA ILE A 191 14.88 -6.35 -21.82
C ILE A 191 14.22 -7.72 -21.56
N GLU A 192 14.98 -8.72 -21.11
CA GLU A 192 14.48 -10.10 -20.94
C GLU A 192 13.93 -10.39 -19.52
N ASP A 193 14.36 -9.66 -18.49
CA ASP A 193 13.96 -9.85 -17.08
C ASP A 193 12.85 -8.87 -16.62
N ALA A 194 12.55 -7.84 -17.44
CA ALA A 194 11.74 -6.69 -17.04
C ALA A 194 10.23 -6.93 -16.85
N ALA A 195 9.69 -8.10 -17.23
CA ALA A 195 8.24 -8.34 -17.21
C ALA A 195 7.67 -8.34 -15.78
N ASN A 196 8.39 -8.93 -14.82
CA ASN A 196 7.97 -8.97 -13.40
C ASN A 196 8.65 -7.90 -12.54
N ASP A 197 9.94 -7.62 -12.80
CA ASP A 197 10.73 -6.69 -11.98
C ASP A 197 10.23 -5.25 -12.09
N LEU A 198 9.73 -4.82 -13.25
CA LEU A 198 9.35 -3.43 -13.44
C LEU A 198 8.16 -3.03 -12.55
N HIS A 199 7.19 -3.93 -12.34
CA HIS A 199 6.04 -3.63 -11.48
C HIS A 199 6.45 -3.58 -10.01
N ASP A 200 7.29 -4.51 -9.55
CA ASP A 200 7.77 -4.52 -8.17
C ASP A 200 8.66 -3.31 -7.87
N LEU A 201 9.60 -2.99 -8.77
CA LEU A 201 10.43 -1.77 -8.68
C LEU A 201 9.56 -0.51 -8.70
N PHE A 202 8.56 -0.45 -9.58
CA PHE A 202 7.62 0.66 -9.62
C PHE A 202 6.83 0.82 -8.31
N PHE A 203 6.35 -0.28 -7.73
CA PHE A 203 5.61 -0.25 -6.46
C PHE A 203 6.49 0.18 -5.30
N ASP A 204 7.74 -0.30 -5.24
CA ASP A 204 8.69 0.10 -4.20
C ASP A 204 9.09 1.58 -4.33
N GLU A 205 9.34 2.05 -5.54
CA GLU A 205 9.64 3.46 -5.83
C GLU A 205 8.45 4.36 -5.52
N PHE A 206 7.23 3.94 -5.86
CA PHE A 206 6.03 4.68 -5.47
C PHE A 206 5.84 4.72 -3.96
N LYS A 207 6.10 3.61 -3.26
CA LYS A 207 6.05 3.55 -1.79
C LYS A 207 7.08 4.49 -1.18
N ASN A 208 8.30 4.56 -1.71
CA ASN A 208 9.32 5.50 -1.25
C ASN A 208 8.89 6.94 -1.51
N HIS A 209 8.36 7.23 -2.71
CA HIS A 209 7.83 8.56 -3.03
C HIS A 209 6.65 8.95 -2.13
N MET A 210 5.76 8.01 -1.80
CA MET A 210 4.70 8.20 -0.82
C MET A 210 5.28 8.52 0.54
N LEU A 211 6.28 7.77 1.01
CA LEU A 211 6.96 8.02 2.29
C LEU A 211 7.60 9.39 2.32
N ASP A 212 8.28 9.82 1.26
CA ASP A 212 8.88 11.16 1.12
C ASP A 212 7.82 12.28 1.11
N CYS A 213 6.70 12.06 0.44
CA CYS A 213 5.60 13.03 0.39
C CYS A 213 4.76 13.03 1.68
N MET A 214 4.73 11.91 2.40
CA MET A 214 4.08 11.75 3.71
C MET A 214 4.98 12.15 4.87
N THR A 215 6.30 12.26 4.66
CA THR A 215 7.24 12.85 5.63
C THR A 215 7.11 14.37 5.58
N ASP A 216 5.93 14.85 5.99
CA ASP A 216 5.74 16.24 6.36
C ASP A 216 6.67 16.54 7.53
N LYS A 217 7.72 17.33 7.28
CA LYS A 217 8.67 17.77 8.31
C LYS A 217 7.93 18.40 9.50
N ASP A 218 6.81 19.08 9.25
CA ASP A 218 5.98 19.64 10.31
C ASP A 218 5.27 18.54 11.12
N MET A 219 4.87 17.42 10.50
CA MET A 219 4.27 16.27 11.18
C MET A 219 5.29 15.53 12.04
N ILE A 220 6.49 15.26 11.50
CA ILE A 220 7.60 14.66 12.25
C ILE A 220 7.96 15.54 13.45
N GLU A 221 8.07 16.84 13.22
CA GLU A 221 8.36 17.82 14.26
C GLU A 221 7.22 17.91 15.29
N THR A 222 5.96 17.78 14.85
CA THR A 222 4.80 17.68 15.75
C THR A 222 4.94 16.47 16.66
N VAL A 223 5.28 15.29 16.12
CA VAL A 223 5.48 14.07 16.91
C VAL A 223 6.62 14.25 17.92
N ARG A 224 7.76 14.83 17.50
CA ARG A 224 8.88 15.14 18.41
C ARG A 224 8.43 16.06 19.56
N CYS A 225 7.68 17.11 19.26
CA CYS A 225 7.13 18.02 20.26
C CYS A 225 6.17 17.31 21.23
N LEU A 226 5.30 16.43 20.73
CA LEU A 226 4.38 15.63 21.55
C LEU A 226 5.12 14.70 22.50
N ILE A 227 6.19 14.04 22.02
CA ILE A 227 7.05 13.17 22.83
C ILE A 227 7.74 13.98 23.93
N TYR A 228 8.28 15.16 23.60
CA TYR A 228 8.89 16.04 24.59
C TYR A 228 7.90 16.48 25.68
N ILE A 229 6.71 16.93 25.28
CA ILE A 229 5.63 17.32 26.21
C ILE A 229 5.25 16.13 27.09
N PHE A 230 5.11 14.94 26.51
CA PHE A 230 4.76 13.73 27.24
C PHE A 230 5.79 13.40 28.32
N TYR A 231 7.09 13.37 28.00
CA TYR A 231 8.14 13.07 29.00
C TYR A 231 8.30 14.17 30.06
N LYS A 232 8.07 15.44 29.71
CA LYS A 232 8.14 16.56 30.66
C LYS A 232 6.98 16.62 31.63
N ILE A 233 5.75 16.41 31.14
CA ILE A 233 4.52 16.59 31.93
C ILE A 233 4.06 15.28 32.55
N LYS A 234 4.31 14.14 31.89
CA LYS A 234 3.99 12.74 32.29
C LYS A 234 2.49 12.41 32.47
N LEU A 235 1.64 13.41 32.73
CA LEU A 235 0.19 13.26 32.94
C LEU A 235 -0.58 14.25 32.05
N ASN A 236 -1.16 13.76 30.96
CA ASN A 236 -2.10 14.52 30.16
C ASN A 236 -3.42 13.76 30.07
N ARG A 237 -4.50 14.38 30.54
CA ARG A 237 -5.85 13.81 30.50
C ARG A 237 -6.61 14.19 29.23
N ASN A 238 -6.19 15.27 28.55
CA ASN A 238 -6.86 15.78 27.36
C ASN A 238 -5.87 16.41 26.35
N LEU A 239 -6.14 16.24 25.06
CA LEU A 239 -5.44 16.85 23.94
C LEU A 239 -5.43 18.39 23.98
N GLY A 240 -6.47 19.03 24.52
CA GLY A 240 -6.47 20.48 24.72
C GLY A 240 -5.32 20.95 25.64
N GLN A 241 -4.84 20.09 26.54
CA GLN A 241 -3.71 20.40 27.40
C GLN A 241 -2.39 20.40 26.62
N TYR A 242 -2.22 19.52 25.62
CA TYR A 242 -1.02 19.48 24.78
C TYR A 242 -0.80 20.79 24.01
N GLN A 243 -1.87 21.45 23.57
CA GLN A 243 -1.77 22.75 22.89
C GLN A 243 -1.23 23.83 23.85
N ASN A 244 -1.73 23.86 25.08
CA ASN A 244 -1.29 24.80 26.11
C ASN A 244 0.16 24.51 26.54
N TYR A 245 0.55 23.24 26.69
CA TYR A 245 1.93 22.87 27.01
C TYR A 245 2.90 23.19 25.88
N PHE A 246 2.48 22.98 24.62
CA PHE A 246 3.28 23.37 23.47
C PHE A 246 3.59 24.88 23.49
N GLN A 247 2.57 25.72 23.66
CA GLN A 247 2.75 27.17 23.77
C GLN A 247 3.68 27.54 24.95
N LYS A 248 3.41 27.01 26.14
CA LYS A 248 4.15 27.34 27.37
C LYS A 248 5.62 26.92 27.29
N LEU A 249 5.89 25.69 26.85
CA LEU A 249 7.25 25.16 26.74
C LEU A 249 8.03 25.85 25.63
N LYS A 250 7.38 26.22 24.53
CA LYS A 250 7.99 27.00 23.45
C LYS A 250 8.33 28.43 23.92
N ALA A 251 7.40 29.12 24.58
CA ALA A 251 7.61 30.47 25.10
C ALA A 251 8.73 30.53 26.14
N ASN A 252 8.84 29.51 26.99
CA ASN A 252 9.87 29.41 28.01
C ASN A 252 11.24 28.92 27.48
N GLY A 253 11.40 28.75 26.15
CA GLY A 253 12.63 28.26 25.52
C GLY A 253 12.98 26.79 25.81
N GLN A 254 12.09 26.07 26.50
CA GLN A 254 12.31 24.67 26.88
C GLN A 254 12.03 23.70 25.72
N LEU A 255 11.20 24.11 24.76
CA LEU A 255 10.93 23.39 23.52
C LEU A 255 11.39 24.23 22.32
N GLN A 256 12.58 23.93 21.81
CA GLN A 256 13.12 24.56 20.61
C GLN A 256 12.47 23.94 19.37
N THR A 257 11.68 24.72 18.63
CA THR A 257 10.97 24.30 17.43
C THR A 257 10.56 25.49 16.57
N GLU A 258 10.66 25.36 15.25
CA GLU A 258 10.12 26.35 14.30
C GLU A 258 8.61 26.18 14.07
N LEU A 259 8.04 25.03 14.48
CA LEU A 259 6.65 24.70 14.26
C LEU A 259 5.71 25.74 14.87
N SER A 260 4.79 26.28 14.07
CA SER A 260 3.79 27.22 14.57
C SER A 260 2.69 26.48 15.34
N LEU A 261 2.04 27.18 16.27
CA LEU A 261 0.90 26.61 17.02
C LEU A 261 -0.20 26.13 16.07
N ARG A 262 -0.53 26.90 15.03
CA ARG A 262 -1.57 26.55 14.06
C ARG A 262 -1.26 25.23 13.35
N ARG A 263 0.00 25.03 12.93
CA ARG A 263 0.46 23.79 12.30
C ARG A 263 0.47 22.62 13.29
N PHE A 264 0.96 22.85 14.51
CA PHE A 264 0.92 21.87 15.59
C PHE A 264 -0.52 21.39 15.89
N ILE A 265 -1.49 22.30 15.99
CA ILE A 265 -2.90 21.96 16.23
C ILE A 265 -3.47 21.12 15.08
N LYS A 266 -3.27 21.57 13.83
CA LYS A 266 -3.73 20.84 12.64
C LYS A 266 -3.17 19.40 12.60
N ASN A 267 -1.88 19.26 12.84
CA ASN A 267 -1.20 17.96 12.82
C ASN A 267 -1.65 17.09 14.00
N LEU A 268 -1.86 17.67 15.17
CA LEU A 268 -2.39 16.99 16.35
C LEU A 268 -3.82 16.45 16.11
N GLU A 269 -4.68 17.23 15.44
CA GLU A 269 -6.02 16.77 15.04
C GLU A 269 -5.96 15.62 14.04
N TRP A 270 -5.07 15.71 13.04
CA TRP A 270 -4.86 14.61 12.11
C TRP A 270 -4.38 13.34 12.82
N ILE A 271 -3.36 13.44 13.69
CA ILE A 271 -2.85 12.32 14.49
C ILE A 271 -3.97 11.70 15.33
N LYS A 272 -4.85 12.51 15.92
CA LYS A 272 -5.97 12.03 16.72
C LYS A 272 -6.98 11.21 15.89
N ASN A 273 -7.24 11.66 14.67
CA ASN A 273 -8.27 11.06 13.81
C ASN A 273 -7.74 9.82 13.08
N GLU A 274 -6.48 9.86 12.63
CA GLU A 274 -5.90 8.87 11.72
C GLU A 274 -4.83 7.97 12.39
N SER A 275 -4.39 8.30 13.60
CA SER A 275 -3.32 7.58 14.31
C SER A 275 -3.63 7.46 15.80
N TYR A 276 -2.67 6.95 16.57
CA TYR A 276 -2.76 6.88 18.01
C TYR A 276 -1.39 6.96 18.67
N ILE A 277 -1.34 7.76 19.74
CA ILE A 277 -0.18 7.90 20.61
C ILE A 277 -0.60 7.46 22.01
N ALA A 278 0.01 6.41 22.53
CA ALA A 278 -0.02 6.11 23.97
C ALA A 278 1.35 5.68 24.49
N PRO A 279 1.56 5.79 25.80
CA PRO A 279 2.67 5.14 26.45
C PRO A 279 2.71 3.64 26.14
N SER A 280 3.92 3.16 25.87
CA SER A 280 4.24 1.74 25.93
C SER A 280 4.69 1.42 27.35
N TYR A 281 4.10 0.39 27.95
CA TYR A 281 4.51 -0.07 29.28
C TYR A 281 5.36 -1.31 29.15
N LYS A 282 6.42 -1.40 29.95
CA LYS A 282 7.18 -2.64 30.10
C LYS A 282 6.65 -3.36 31.31
N VAL A 283 6.03 -4.51 31.11
CA VAL A 283 5.58 -5.36 32.21
C VAL A 283 6.65 -6.41 32.47
N ASN A 284 7.06 -6.54 33.74
CA ASN A 284 7.90 -7.63 34.19
C ASN A 284 7.01 -8.78 34.65
N TRP A 285 6.84 -9.78 33.78
CA TRP A 285 5.99 -10.93 34.05
C TRP A 285 6.55 -11.84 35.14
N LYS A 286 7.88 -11.84 35.33
CA LYS A 286 8.54 -12.62 36.39
C LYS A 286 8.07 -12.17 37.78
N THR A 287 7.94 -10.87 38.00
CA THR A 287 7.45 -10.32 39.28
C THR A 287 5.98 -10.61 39.55
N LEU A 288 5.19 -10.91 38.50
CA LEU A 288 3.78 -11.30 38.63
C LEU A 288 3.59 -12.82 38.66
N ASP A 289 4.67 -13.58 38.73
CA ASP A 289 4.70 -15.04 38.64
C ASP A 289 3.98 -15.59 37.41
N ILE A 290 4.13 -14.89 36.27
CA ILE A 290 3.56 -15.24 34.98
C ILE A 290 4.65 -15.76 34.05
N CYS A 291 4.37 -16.90 33.41
CA CYS A 291 5.15 -17.47 32.32
C CYS A 291 4.65 -16.97 30.97
N VAL A 292 5.59 -16.78 30.04
CA VAL A 292 5.30 -16.44 28.65
C VAL A 292 5.63 -17.65 27.79
N ILE A 293 4.64 -18.17 27.08
CA ILE A 293 4.77 -19.37 26.26
C ILE A 293 4.43 -19.01 24.83
N TYR A 294 5.34 -19.34 23.91
CA TYR A 294 5.03 -19.35 22.50
C TYR A 294 4.40 -20.69 22.14
N ILE A 295 3.20 -20.65 21.56
CA ILE A 295 2.44 -21.83 21.21
C ILE A 295 2.34 -21.95 19.68
N PHE A 296 2.63 -23.15 19.19
CA PHE A 296 2.29 -23.57 17.85
C PHE A 296 1.30 -24.73 17.94
N ILE A 297 0.18 -24.65 17.21
CA ILE A 297 -0.80 -25.72 17.10
C ILE A 297 -1.16 -25.92 15.63
N ARG A 298 -1.08 -27.15 15.14
CA ARG A 298 -1.66 -27.55 13.87
C ARG A 298 -2.94 -28.34 14.13
N PHE A 299 -4.07 -27.80 13.65
CA PHE A 299 -5.37 -28.46 13.79
C PHE A 299 -5.52 -29.60 12.80
N ASN A 300 -6.32 -30.59 13.19
CA ASN A 300 -6.70 -31.68 12.29
C ASN A 300 -7.48 -31.13 11.08
N PRO A 301 -7.09 -31.46 9.84
CA PRO A 301 -7.70 -30.94 8.61
C PRO A 301 -9.19 -31.24 8.48
N ILE A 302 -9.69 -32.28 9.15
CA ILE A 302 -11.11 -32.68 9.13
C ILE A 302 -11.99 -31.69 9.90
N LEU A 303 -11.41 -30.90 10.81
CA LEU A 303 -12.17 -29.92 11.59
C LEU A 303 -12.60 -28.73 10.74
N ASN A 304 -13.88 -28.38 10.82
CA ASN A 304 -14.36 -27.14 10.24
C ASN A 304 -13.79 -25.91 10.97
N LYS A 305 -13.61 -24.81 10.24
CA LYS A 305 -13.02 -23.56 10.76
C LYS A 305 -13.80 -23.00 11.95
N ALA A 306 -15.13 -23.10 11.94
CA ALA A 306 -15.99 -22.59 13.01
C ALA A 306 -15.69 -23.28 14.36
N LYS A 307 -15.50 -24.60 14.37
CA LYS A 307 -15.09 -25.35 15.56
C LYS A 307 -13.71 -24.94 16.04
N ILE A 308 -12.75 -24.76 15.12
CA ILE A 308 -11.40 -24.31 15.47
C ILE A 308 -11.44 -22.92 16.11
N TYR A 309 -12.17 -21.97 15.54
CA TYR A 309 -12.32 -20.64 16.14
C TYR A 309 -13.00 -20.68 17.51
N LYS A 310 -13.95 -21.59 17.73
CA LYS A 310 -14.58 -21.78 19.05
C LYS A 310 -13.59 -22.31 20.09
N ILE A 311 -12.74 -23.27 19.73
CA ILE A 311 -11.68 -23.78 20.60
C ILE A 311 -10.73 -22.64 20.98
N ILE A 312 -10.28 -21.86 20.00
CA ILE A 312 -9.31 -20.78 20.20
C ILE A 312 -9.88 -19.64 21.05
N LYS A 313 -11.13 -19.26 20.81
CA LYS A 313 -11.83 -18.24 21.62
C LYS A 313 -11.91 -18.64 23.09
N ASN A 314 -11.94 -19.94 23.36
CA ASN A 314 -12.01 -20.50 24.70
C ASN A 314 -10.65 -20.95 25.24
N LEU A 315 -9.56 -20.78 24.49
CA LEU A 315 -8.23 -21.14 24.95
C LEU A 315 -7.78 -20.11 26.01
N PRO A 316 -7.55 -20.52 27.26
CA PRO A 316 -7.27 -19.58 28.32
C PRO A 316 -5.89 -18.93 28.09
N PHE A 317 -5.77 -17.67 28.51
CA PHE A 317 -4.51 -16.92 28.53
C PHE A 317 -3.84 -16.63 27.17
N LEU A 318 -4.48 -17.00 26.05
CA LEU A 318 -4.02 -16.66 24.70
C LEU A 318 -4.23 -15.17 24.44
N THR A 319 -3.14 -14.41 24.26
CA THR A 319 -3.22 -12.95 24.05
C THR A 319 -3.11 -12.55 22.59
N THR A 320 -2.24 -13.21 21.83
CA THR A 320 -2.02 -12.91 20.43
C THR A 320 -2.01 -14.21 19.65
N SER A 321 -2.64 -14.18 18.47
CA SER A 321 -2.68 -15.30 17.55
C SER A 321 -2.51 -14.84 16.12
N LYS A 322 -1.79 -15.63 15.34
CA LYS A 322 -1.70 -15.54 13.89
C LYS A 322 -2.08 -16.90 13.32
N PHE A 323 -2.78 -16.86 12.20
CA PHE A 323 -3.16 -18.04 11.46
C PHE A 323 -2.34 -18.12 10.19
N SER A 324 -1.74 -19.27 9.94
CA SER A 324 -1.25 -19.62 8.62
C SER A 324 -2.11 -20.76 8.06
N ARG A 325 -2.40 -20.68 6.77
CA ARG A 325 -3.06 -21.76 6.04
C ARG A 325 -1.99 -22.46 5.24
N SER A 326 -1.85 -23.76 5.46
CA SER A 326 -1.21 -24.63 4.48
C SER A 326 -2.29 -25.20 3.55
N ASN A 327 -1.88 -25.85 2.46
CA ASN A 327 -2.82 -26.51 1.54
C ASN A 327 -3.64 -27.64 2.20
N PHE A 328 -3.26 -28.06 3.42
CA PHE A 328 -3.90 -29.18 4.11
C PHE A 328 -4.42 -28.82 5.51
N SER A 329 -3.80 -27.92 6.26
CA SER A 329 -4.13 -27.63 7.67
C SER A 329 -4.27 -26.15 7.99
N LEU A 330 -4.99 -25.87 9.10
CA LEU A 330 -4.94 -24.58 9.77
C LEU A 330 -3.90 -24.63 10.89
N ASP A 331 -2.93 -23.73 10.81
CA ASP A 331 -1.87 -23.60 11.79
C ASP A 331 -2.10 -22.32 12.61
N LEU A 332 -1.98 -22.44 13.93
CA LEU A 332 -2.07 -21.37 14.91
C LEU A 332 -0.68 -21.13 15.49
N LEU A 333 -0.22 -19.88 15.40
CA LEU A 333 0.93 -19.37 16.12
C LEU A 333 0.43 -18.36 17.13
N GLY A 334 0.84 -18.45 18.40
CA GLY A 334 0.36 -17.53 19.41
C GLY A 334 1.28 -17.35 20.60
N ILE A 335 0.92 -16.38 21.45
CA ILE A 335 1.60 -16.13 22.72
C ILE A 335 0.57 -16.26 23.86
N ILE A 336 0.95 -17.01 24.89
CA ILE A 336 0.20 -17.24 26.10
C ILE A 336 0.92 -16.58 27.27
N PHE A 337 0.19 -15.77 28.05
CA PHE A 337 0.68 -15.19 29.32
C PHE A 337 -0.09 -15.82 30.47
N ILE A 338 0.50 -16.84 31.10
CA ILE A 338 -0.19 -17.71 32.06
C ILE A 338 0.49 -17.65 33.44
N PRO A 339 -0.26 -17.51 34.56
CA PRO A 339 0.31 -17.70 35.89
C PRO A 339 0.95 -19.07 36.03
N LYS A 340 2.13 -19.16 36.67
CA LYS A 340 2.89 -20.42 36.78
C LYS A 340 2.08 -21.57 37.35
N VAL A 341 1.18 -21.29 38.29
CA VAL A 341 0.30 -22.27 38.92
C VAL A 341 -0.59 -23.04 37.94
N TYR A 342 -0.87 -22.49 36.75
CA TYR A 342 -1.70 -23.13 35.71
C TYR A 342 -0.90 -23.74 34.56
N LEU A 343 0.44 -23.78 34.65
CA LEU A 343 1.28 -24.28 33.56
C LEU A 343 0.98 -25.74 33.23
N GLU A 344 0.81 -26.57 34.25
CA GLU A 344 0.52 -27.99 34.10
C GLU A 344 -0.88 -28.21 33.50
N ASP A 345 -1.86 -27.40 33.89
CA ASP A 345 -3.21 -27.43 33.33
C ASP A 345 -3.21 -27.11 31.83
N LEU A 346 -2.40 -26.15 31.39
CA LEU A 346 -2.25 -25.83 29.96
C LEU A 346 -1.65 -27.01 29.19
N ILE A 347 -0.58 -27.62 29.71
CA ILE A 347 0.06 -28.79 29.09
C ILE A 347 -0.96 -29.93 28.98
N ASN A 348 -1.72 -30.18 30.05
CA ASN A 348 -2.76 -31.21 30.08
C ASN A 348 -3.90 -30.92 29.11
N LEU A 349 -4.30 -29.66 28.96
CA LEU A 349 -5.30 -29.24 27.97
C LEU A 349 -4.83 -29.51 26.54
N VAL A 350 -3.60 -29.12 26.19
CA VAL A 350 -3.05 -29.34 24.84
C VAL A 350 -2.93 -30.83 24.54
N LYS A 351 -2.41 -31.63 25.49
CA LYS A 351 -2.37 -33.10 25.37
C LYS A 351 -3.77 -33.71 25.19
N ARG A 352 -4.78 -33.22 25.92
CA ARG A 352 -6.17 -33.66 25.73
C ARG A 352 -6.70 -33.33 24.35
N LEU A 353 -6.41 -32.15 23.81
CA LEU A 353 -6.80 -31.78 22.44
C LEU A 353 -6.14 -32.70 21.40
N GLU A 354 -4.90 -33.11 21.62
CA GLU A 354 -4.19 -34.07 20.77
C GLU A 354 -4.80 -35.46 20.86
N ASN A 355 -5.01 -35.97 22.07
CA ASN A 355 -5.59 -37.29 22.31
C ASN A 355 -7.02 -37.43 21.75
N LEU A 356 -7.80 -36.34 21.75
CA LEU A 356 -9.14 -36.29 21.16
C LEU A 356 -9.13 -36.06 19.64
N GLY A 357 -7.94 -35.97 19.02
CA GLY A 357 -7.76 -35.81 17.58
C GLY A 357 -8.08 -34.42 17.05
N TYR A 358 -8.21 -33.40 17.91
CA TYR A 358 -8.47 -32.03 17.46
C TYR A 358 -7.22 -31.37 16.86
N ILE A 359 -6.05 -31.72 17.37
CA ILE A 359 -4.75 -31.22 16.91
C ILE A 359 -3.88 -32.40 16.49
N ILE A 360 -3.04 -32.19 15.48
CA ILE A 360 -2.12 -33.21 14.95
C ILE A 360 -0.66 -32.89 15.22
N LYS A 361 -0.37 -31.66 15.64
CA LYS A 361 0.95 -31.23 16.10
C LYS A 361 0.81 -30.04 17.03
N HIS A 362 1.65 -29.97 18.05
CA HIS A 362 1.81 -28.79 18.88
C HIS A 362 3.26 -28.63 19.34
N ASP A 363 3.66 -27.38 19.58
CA ASP A 363 4.91 -27.05 20.25
C ASP A 363 4.62 -25.95 21.29
N LEU A 364 5.08 -26.17 22.52
CA LEU A 364 5.00 -25.19 23.62
C LEU A 364 6.43 -24.77 24.01
N LEU A 365 6.79 -23.54 23.68
CA LEU A 365 8.12 -23.00 23.94
C LEU A 365 8.04 -21.97 25.05
N LEU A 366 8.62 -22.28 26.21
CA LEU A 366 8.76 -21.32 27.29
C LEU A 366 9.77 -20.24 26.89
N LEU A 367 9.33 -18.98 26.89
CA LEU A 367 10.20 -17.86 26.55
C LEU A 367 10.90 -17.34 27.81
N ASN A 368 12.23 -17.27 27.77
CA ASN A 368 13.05 -16.65 28.83
C ASN A 368 12.96 -15.11 28.85
N TYR A 369 12.07 -14.53 28.05
CA TYR A 369 11.90 -13.09 27.91
C TYR A 369 10.75 -12.61 28.82
N TYR A 370 11.10 -12.16 30.03
CA TYR A 370 10.13 -11.73 31.05
C TYR A 370 9.60 -10.31 30.85
N ASN A 371 10.18 -9.58 29.90
CA ASN A 371 9.92 -8.18 29.66
C ASN A 371 9.24 -8.03 28.31
N ALA A 372 7.93 -7.81 28.31
CA ALA A 372 7.19 -7.50 27.09
C ALA A 372 6.72 -6.06 27.12
N ASN A 373 6.86 -5.38 25.97
CA ASN A 373 6.34 -4.04 25.75
C ASN A 373 4.85 -4.17 25.40
N PHE A 374 4.00 -3.68 26.29
CA PHE A 374 2.57 -3.56 26.06
C PHE A 374 2.29 -2.20 25.46
N ASN A 375 1.91 -2.22 24.19
CA ASN A 375 1.34 -1.05 23.56
C ASN A 375 -0.16 -1.01 23.89
N LEU A 376 -0.58 -0.05 24.71
CA LEU A 376 -1.99 0.07 25.11
C LEU A 376 -2.92 0.55 23.99
N ASN A 377 -2.38 0.80 22.78
CA ASN A 377 -3.13 0.93 21.53
C ASN A 377 -4.29 -0.07 21.42
N TYR A 378 -4.08 -1.31 21.86
CA TYR A 378 -5.04 -2.40 21.70
C TYR A 378 -6.22 -2.37 22.71
N LEU A 379 -6.20 -1.50 23.72
CA LEU A 379 -7.22 -1.42 24.79
C LEU A 379 -8.07 -0.13 24.71
N ARG A 380 -8.25 0.40 23.49
CA ARG A 380 -8.99 1.65 23.17
C ARG A 380 -10.31 1.87 23.91
N LYS A 381 -11.11 0.83 24.12
CA LYS A 381 -12.43 0.93 24.78
C LYS A 381 -12.33 1.05 26.30
N SER A 382 -11.21 0.63 26.89
CA SER A 382 -11.01 0.56 28.34
C SER A 382 -10.23 1.77 28.87
N SER A 383 -9.31 2.33 28.09
CA SER A 383 -8.48 3.48 28.48
C SER A 383 -9.21 4.83 28.52
N GLN A 384 -10.39 4.93 27.91
CA GLN A 384 -11.17 6.18 27.87
C GLN A 384 -11.84 6.54 29.20
N LYS A 385 -11.82 5.67 30.22
CA LYS A 385 -12.61 5.86 31.45
C LYS A 385 -11.81 6.26 32.70
N GLN A 386 -10.50 6.04 32.78
CA GLN A 386 -9.69 6.38 33.96
C GLN A 386 -8.20 6.64 33.58
N LEU A 387 -7.49 7.39 34.42
CA LEU A 387 -6.01 7.39 34.40
C LEU A 387 -5.54 5.95 34.66
N LEU A 388 -4.77 5.39 33.73
CA LEU A 388 -4.30 4.00 33.84
C LEU A 388 -3.22 3.82 34.91
N VAL A 389 -2.50 4.88 35.26
CA VAL A 389 -1.51 4.90 36.35
C VAL A 389 -1.68 6.20 37.14
N GLU A 390 -1.91 6.06 38.44
CA GLU A 390 -1.90 7.17 39.38
C GLU A 390 -0.50 7.28 39.98
N LEU A 391 0.28 8.29 39.55
CA LEU A 391 1.67 8.48 40.00
C LEU A 391 1.80 8.75 41.51
N ASN A 392 0.68 9.16 42.14
CA ASN A 392 0.60 9.40 43.58
C ASN A 392 0.10 8.16 44.36
N HIS A 393 -0.19 7.06 43.67
CA HIS A 393 -0.65 5.83 44.30
C HIS A 393 0.48 5.24 45.15
N SER A 394 0.16 4.74 46.33
CA SER A 394 1.14 4.23 47.31
C SER A 394 2.03 3.11 46.78
N LYS A 395 1.57 2.38 45.76
CA LYS A 395 2.30 1.29 45.09
C LYS A 395 3.12 1.73 43.86
N TYR A 396 3.11 3.01 43.49
CA TYR A 396 3.94 3.53 42.39
C TYR A 396 5.37 3.79 42.89
N GLU A 397 6.32 3.01 42.40
CA GLU A 397 7.74 3.13 42.76
C GLU A 397 8.55 3.73 41.60
N LYS A 398 8.97 4.99 41.74
CA LYS A 398 9.73 5.75 40.71
C LYS A 398 10.98 5.02 40.20
N LYS A 399 11.64 4.20 41.01
CA LYS A 399 12.87 3.46 40.60
C LYS A 399 12.65 2.45 39.47
N TYR A 400 11.40 2.07 39.19
CA TYR A 400 11.05 1.18 38.08
C TYR A 400 10.60 1.95 36.83
N GLU A 401 10.60 3.28 36.86
CA GLU A 401 10.32 4.12 35.70
C GLU A 401 11.50 4.03 34.71
N ILE A 402 11.20 3.68 33.46
CA ILE A 402 12.20 3.61 32.39
C ILE A 402 12.08 4.87 31.56
N GLU A 403 13.06 5.75 31.65
CA GLU A 403 13.16 6.92 30.79
C GLU A 403 13.82 6.53 29.47
N PHE A 404 13.09 6.60 28.36
CA PHE A 404 13.70 6.49 27.04
C PHE A 404 14.17 7.88 26.59
N LYS A 405 15.47 8.10 26.63
CA LYS A 405 16.09 9.20 25.87
C LYS A 405 16.26 8.73 24.43
N LEU A 406 15.33 9.11 23.57
CA LEU A 406 15.56 9.07 22.13
C LEU A 406 16.54 10.19 21.80
N ASP A 407 17.80 9.84 21.54
CA ASP A 407 18.76 10.77 20.94
C ASP A 407 18.36 10.97 19.48
N TYR A 408 17.67 12.07 19.18
CA TYR A 408 17.27 12.45 17.82
C TYR A 408 18.46 12.91 16.97
N GLY A 409 19.69 12.74 17.44
CA GLY A 409 20.90 13.11 16.71
C GLY A 409 21.05 14.61 16.62
N THR A 410 21.63 15.24 17.65
CA THR A 410 22.27 16.56 17.46
C THR A 410 23.61 16.45 16.71
N LYS A 411 24.07 15.24 16.40
CA LYS A 411 25.22 14.99 15.54
C LYS A 411 24.72 14.77 14.12
N PHE A 412 24.91 15.77 13.25
CA PHE A 412 24.97 15.56 11.82
C PHE A 412 25.85 14.34 11.56
N TYR A 413 25.27 13.25 11.07
CA TYR A 413 26.00 12.09 10.60
C TYR A 413 26.85 12.57 9.41
N LYS A 414 28.11 12.92 9.64
CA LYS A 414 29.12 12.98 8.57
C LYS A 414 29.55 11.53 8.36
N PRO A 415 29.16 10.87 7.26
CA PRO A 415 29.72 9.57 6.94
C PRO A 415 31.20 9.79 6.68
N ILE A 416 32.05 9.36 7.60
CA ILE A 416 33.45 9.13 7.30
C ILE A 416 33.48 7.79 6.57
N LEU A 417 33.39 7.85 5.24
CA LEU A 417 33.79 6.75 4.39
C LEU A 417 35.32 6.68 4.47
N ASN A 418 35.83 5.89 5.40
CA ASN A 418 37.17 5.36 5.23
C ASN A 418 37.03 4.17 4.28
N ILE A 419 37.54 4.37 3.07
CA ILE A 419 37.84 3.29 2.14
C ILE A 419 38.79 2.36 2.90
N LEU A 420 38.39 1.10 3.05
CA LEU A 420 39.28 0.05 3.55
C LEU A 420 40.30 -0.24 2.44
N ASP A 421 41.59 -0.15 2.79
CA ASP A 421 42.70 -0.70 1.99
C ASP A 421 42.56 -2.22 1.80
#